data_AF-A0A0C3G1S7-F1
#
_entry.id   AF-A0A0C3G1S7-F1
#
_cell.length_a   1.000
_cell.length_b   1.000
_cell.length_c   1.000
_cell.angle_alpha   90.00
_cell.angle_beta   90.00
_cell.angle_gamma   90.00
#
_symmetry.space_group_name_H-M   'P 1'
#
loop_
_entity.id
_entity.type
_entity.pdbx_description
1 polymer ?
#
loop_
_entity_poly.entity_id
_entity_poly.type
_entity_poly.pdbx_seq_one_letter_code
_entity_poly.pdbx_strand_id
1 'polypeptide(L)'
;MSPISDSGSMSNQHGSMQANGQAMPPGRRPMTFLELRERASQIQAYITKLQAAALALNTNRASVGQASFLTQMQALAADYRSKKELLAKLVQAMNQATSNSNGNGPQGGNPRNL
;
A
#
# COMPACT_ATOMS: atom_id res chain seq x y z
N MET A 1 -14.62 -19.99 68.77
CA MET A 1 -13.71 -21.16 68.65
C MET A 1 -13.48 -21.40 67.17
N SER A 2 -12.29 -21.06 66.66
CA SER A 2 -11.69 -21.67 65.44
C SER A 2 -11.19 -23.08 65.82
N PRO A 3 -10.63 -23.96 64.93
CA PRO A 3 -10.11 -23.79 63.55
C PRO A 3 -10.48 -24.99 62.60
N ILE A 4 -10.10 -25.05 61.31
CA ILE A 4 -8.88 -25.68 60.69
C ILE A 4 -9.16 -25.64 59.15
N SER A 5 -8.46 -24.83 58.33
CA SER A 5 -7.23 -25.10 57.56
C SER A 5 -7.28 -26.33 56.63
N ASP A 6 -7.10 -26.17 55.31
CA ASP A 6 -5.92 -26.66 54.60
C ASP A 6 -5.91 -26.36 53.07
N SER A 7 -4.73 -25.94 52.62
CA SER A 7 -4.01 -26.15 51.35
C SER A 7 -4.58 -25.92 49.94
N GLY A 8 -3.69 -25.28 49.14
CA GLY A 8 -3.49 -25.51 47.70
C GLY A 8 -4.33 -24.59 46.81
N SER A 9 -3.79 -23.69 45.99
CA SER A 9 -2.56 -23.80 45.21
C SER A 9 -2.12 -22.43 44.72
N MET A 10 -0.85 -22.09 44.94
CA MET A 10 -0.14 -21.16 44.06
C MET A 10 0.07 -21.85 42.72
N SER A 11 -0.33 -21.21 41.62
CA SER A 11 0.21 -21.51 40.30
C SER A 11 0.53 -20.20 39.61
N ASN A 12 1.83 -19.92 39.62
CA ASN A 12 2.51 -18.95 38.80
C ASN A 12 2.32 -19.27 37.31
N GLN A 13 2.36 -18.21 36.49
CA GLN A 13 2.81 -18.20 35.10
C GLN A 13 2.03 -19.04 34.07
N HIS A 14 1.34 -18.34 33.16
CA HIS A 14 1.80 -18.34 31.76
C HIS A 14 1.15 -17.17 31.01
N GLY A 15 1.99 -16.26 30.51
CA GLY A 15 1.55 -15.34 29.48
C GLY A 15 1.24 -16.10 28.20
N SER A 16 0.05 -15.90 27.65
CA SER A 16 -0.14 -15.98 26.22
C SER A 16 -0.68 -14.63 25.77
N MET A 17 0.26 -13.73 25.46
CA MET A 17 0.04 -12.71 24.44
C MET A 17 -0.30 -13.46 23.15
N GLN A 18 -1.56 -13.86 22.98
CA GLN A 18 -2.02 -14.44 21.73
C GLN A 18 -2.40 -13.28 20.81
N ALA A 19 -1.38 -12.88 20.07
CA ALA A 19 -1.41 -12.21 18.78
C ALA A 19 -2.67 -11.41 18.49
N ASN A 20 -2.49 -10.09 18.57
CA ASN A 20 -3.30 -9.04 17.99
C ASN A 20 -3.54 -9.30 16.48
N GLY A 21 -4.34 -10.31 16.15
CA GLY A 21 -4.97 -10.51 14.86
C GLY A 21 -6.19 -9.61 14.82
N GLN A 22 -5.98 -8.29 14.82
CA GLN A 22 -7.02 -7.36 14.44
C GLN A 22 -7.45 -7.74 13.02
N ALA A 23 -8.52 -8.53 12.91
CA ALA A 23 -9.22 -8.77 11.68
C ALA A 23 -9.53 -7.39 11.11
N MET A 24 -8.87 -7.04 10.01
CA MET A 24 -9.10 -5.76 9.36
C MET A 24 -10.60 -5.64 9.06
N PRO A 25 -11.21 -4.46 9.29
CA PRO A 25 -12.65 -4.28 9.10
C PRO A 25 -13.07 -4.77 7.71
N PRO A 26 -14.19 -5.51 7.61
CA PRO A 26 -14.68 -6.03 6.33
C PRO A 26 -14.89 -4.85 5.37
N GLY A 27 -14.10 -4.81 4.31
CA GLY A 27 -14.09 -3.70 3.33
C GLY A 27 -12.71 -3.15 2.97
N ARG A 28 -11.64 -3.52 3.69
CA ARG A 28 -10.26 -3.13 3.36
C ARG A 28 -9.40 -4.35 3.06
N ARG A 29 -9.74 -5.08 2.00
CA ARG A 29 -8.82 -6.09 1.48
C ARG A 29 -7.62 -5.38 0.87
N PRO A 30 -6.39 -5.83 1.12
CA PRO A 30 -5.23 -5.33 0.40
C PRO A 30 -5.45 -5.57 -1.10
N MET A 31 -5.14 -4.58 -1.94
CA MET A 31 -5.22 -4.74 -3.39
C MET A 31 -4.30 -5.88 -3.84
N THR A 32 -4.78 -6.69 -4.76
CA THR A 32 -3.99 -7.74 -5.41
C THR A 32 -2.92 -7.12 -6.31
N PHE A 33 -1.88 -7.90 -6.62
CA PHE A 33 -0.84 -7.47 -7.58
C PHE A 33 -1.44 -7.07 -8.93
N LEU A 34 -2.44 -7.81 -9.42
CA LEU A 34 -3.10 -7.52 -10.69
C LEU A 34 -3.82 -6.17 -10.67
N GLU A 35 -4.56 -5.88 -9.60
CA GLU A 35 -5.25 -4.59 -9.41
C GLU A 35 -4.25 -3.43 -9.28
N LEU A 36 -3.13 -3.63 -8.58
CA LEU A 36 -2.07 -2.63 -8.47
C LEU A 36 -1.44 -2.33 -9.84
N ARG A 37 -1.16 -3.37 -10.63
CA ARG A 37 -0.61 -3.25 -11.98
C ARG A 37 -1.58 -2.54 -12.93
N GLU A 38 -2.86 -2.87 -12.88
CA GLU A 38 -3.88 -2.22 -13.70
C GLU A 38 -3.97 -0.73 -13.36
N ARG A 39 -4.02 -0.37 -12.08
CA ARG A 39 -3.99 1.03 -11.64
C ARG A 39 -2.73 1.74 -12.10
N ALA A 40 -1.56 1.09 -12.02
CA ALA A 40 -0.31 1.69 -12.49
C ALA A 40 -0.36 2.00 -14.00
N SER A 41 -0.92 1.09 -14.80
CA SER A 41 -1.12 1.30 -16.25
C SER A 41 -2.06 2.47 -16.53
N GLN A 42 -3.19 2.57 -15.82
CA GLN A 42 -4.12 3.68 -15.96
C GLN A 42 -3.47 5.03 -15.60
N ILE A 43 -2.68 5.07 -14.52
CA ILE A 43 -1.94 6.28 -14.12
C ILE A 43 -0.88 6.64 -15.16
N GLN A 44 -0.18 5.66 -15.73
CA GLN A 44 0.79 5.90 -16.80
C GLN A 44 0.13 6.50 -18.05
N ALA A 45 -1.03 5.98 -18.46
CA ALA A 45 -1.80 6.56 -19.56
C ALA A 45 -2.23 8.01 -19.26
N TYR A 46 -2.61 8.30 -18.01
CA TYR A 46 -2.97 9.65 -17.61
C TYR A 46 -1.78 10.62 -17.65
N ILE A 47 -0.60 10.17 -17.22
CA ILE A 47 0.66 10.92 -17.32
C ILE A 47 0.94 11.28 -18.79
N THR A 48 0.77 10.33 -19.72
CA THR A 48 0.93 10.59 -21.16
C THR A 48 -0.07 11.63 -21.67
N LYS A 49 -1.34 11.57 -21.23
CA LYS A 49 -2.35 12.58 -21.57
C LYS A 49 -1.98 13.97 -21.06
N LEU A 50 -1.46 14.08 -19.83
CA LEU A 50 -0.99 15.35 -19.29
C LEU A 50 0.18 15.94 -20.09
N GLN A 51 1.12 15.09 -20.55
CA GLN A 51 2.22 15.52 -21.42
C GLN A 51 1.70 16.04 -22.77
N ALA A 52 0.76 15.31 -23.39
CA ALA A 52 0.13 15.75 -24.62
C ALA A 52 -0.64 17.08 -24.44
N ALA A 53 -1.33 17.25 -23.32
CA ALA A 53 -2.04 18.49 -22.98
C ALA A 53 -1.05 19.67 -22.80
N ALA A 54 0.07 19.46 -22.11
CA ALA A 54 1.10 20.48 -21.95
C ALA A 54 1.73 20.88 -23.29
N LEU A 55 1.99 19.90 -24.17
CA LEU A 55 2.45 20.15 -25.54
C LEU A 55 1.43 20.97 -26.33
N ALA A 56 0.16 20.56 -26.31
CA ALA A 56 -0.92 21.27 -27.01
C ALA A 56 -1.11 22.70 -26.49
N LEU A 57 -1.01 22.90 -25.18
CA LEU A 57 -1.08 24.22 -24.55
C LEU A 57 0.12 25.09 -24.97
N ASN A 58 1.31 24.52 -25.06
CA ASN A 58 2.50 25.23 -25.55
C ASN A 58 2.38 25.62 -27.03
N THR A 59 1.84 24.75 -27.87
CA THR A 59 1.58 25.05 -29.29
C THR A 59 0.59 26.21 -29.45
N ASN A 60 -0.45 26.27 -28.61
CA ASN A 60 -1.49 27.29 -28.68
C ASN A 60 -1.19 28.53 -27.79
N ARG A 61 0.02 28.65 -27.25
CA ARG A 61 0.38 29.68 -26.26
C ARG A 61 0.00 31.11 -26.68
N ALA A 62 0.20 31.44 -27.96
CA ALA A 62 -0.12 32.76 -28.51
C ALA A 62 -1.63 33.07 -28.49
N SER A 63 -2.49 32.05 -28.60
CA SER A 63 -3.94 32.20 -28.67
C SER A 63 -4.62 32.25 -27.30
N VAL A 64 -4.03 31.63 -26.27
CA VAL A 64 -4.63 31.49 -24.93
C VAL A 64 -4.34 32.71 -24.03
N GLY A 65 -3.32 33.51 -24.38
CA GLY A 65 -2.86 34.64 -23.58
C GLY A 65 -1.95 34.23 -22.42
N GLN A 66 -0.97 35.07 -22.08
CA GLN A 66 0.14 34.70 -21.20
C GLN A 66 -0.29 34.31 -19.77
N ALA A 67 -1.21 35.06 -19.16
CA ALA A 67 -1.68 34.77 -17.80
C ALA A 67 -2.41 33.41 -17.72
N SER A 68 -3.36 33.17 -18.64
CA SER A 68 -4.12 31.92 -18.71
C SER A 68 -3.22 30.73 -19.06
N PHE A 69 -2.26 30.91 -19.97
CA PHE A 69 -1.24 29.90 -20.27
C PHE A 69 -0.46 29.49 -19.03
N LEU A 70 0.05 30.44 -18.24
CA LEU A 70 0.84 30.15 -17.05
C LEU A 70 0.01 29.41 -16.00
N THR A 71 -1.22 29.85 -15.74
CA THR A 71 -2.12 29.19 -14.79
C THR A 71 -2.43 27.75 -15.21
N GLN A 72 -2.74 27.52 -16.49
CA GLN A 72 -3.03 26.18 -17.00
C GLN A 72 -1.77 25.28 -16.99
N MET A 73 -0.60 25.80 -17.35
CA MET A 73 0.66 25.06 -17.26
C MET A 73 1.02 24.70 -15.81
N GLN A 74 0.79 25.59 -14.85
CA GLN A 74 1.00 25.29 -13.43
C GLN A 74 0.08 24.18 -12.93
N ALA A 75 -1.20 24.22 -13.30
CA ALA A 75 -2.16 23.16 -12.96
C ALA A 75 -1.72 21.81 -13.56
N LEU A 76 -1.39 21.78 -14.85
CA LEU A 76 -0.89 20.56 -15.52
C LEU A 76 0.39 20.03 -14.86
N ALA A 77 1.32 20.91 -14.48
CA ALA A 77 2.56 20.51 -13.80
C ALA A 77 2.30 19.92 -12.41
N ALA A 78 1.36 20.50 -11.64
CA ALA A 78 0.95 19.99 -10.34
C ALA A 78 0.30 18.61 -10.46
N ASP A 79 -0.63 18.44 -11.41
CA ASP A 79 -1.28 17.16 -11.68
C ASP A 79 -0.28 16.09 -12.13
N TYR A 80 0.66 16.47 -13.02
CA TYR A 80 1.70 15.58 -13.51
C TYR A 80 2.59 15.07 -12.37
N ARG A 81 3.01 15.96 -11.47
CA ARG A 81 3.79 15.61 -10.29
C ARG A 81 3.02 14.65 -9.37
N SER A 82 1.77 14.98 -9.05
CA SER A 82 0.91 14.14 -8.20
C SER A 82 0.74 12.73 -8.78
N LYS A 83 0.52 12.62 -10.09
CA LYS A 83 0.35 11.32 -10.76
C LYS A 83 1.64 10.52 -10.82
N LYS A 84 2.80 11.18 -11.00
CA LYS A 84 4.11 10.52 -10.87
C LYS A 84 4.35 9.98 -9.47
N GLU A 85 4.03 10.75 -8.44
CA GLU A 85 4.15 10.30 -7.04
C GLU A 85 3.23 9.10 -6.76
N LEU A 86 2.00 9.12 -7.28
CA LEU A 86 1.08 7.98 -7.17
C LEU A 86 1.61 6.74 -7.89
N LEU A 87 2.15 6.89 -9.09
CA LEU A 87 2.76 5.78 -9.83
C LEU A 87 3.93 5.17 -9.04
N ALA A 88 4.79 6.00 -8.45
CA ALA A 88 5.89 5.53 -7.61
C ALA A 88 5.39 4.72 -6.41
N LYS A 89 4.33 5.18 -5.73
CA LYS A 89 3.69 4.44 -4.62
C LYS A 89 3.11 3.10 -5.07
N LEU A 90 2.48 3.04 -6.25
CA LEU A 90 1.95 1.79 -6.80
C LEU A 90 3.08 0.79 -7.12
N VAL A 91 4.19 1.26 -7.68
CA VAL A 91 5.38 0.43 -7.94
C VAL A 91 5.97 -0.11 -6.64
N GLN A 92 6.09 0.73 -5.60
CA GLN A 92 6.53 0.30 -4.28
C GLN A 92 5.59 -0.75 -3.67
N ALA A 93 4.27 -0.55 -3.78
CA ALA A 93 3.28 -1.51 -3.30
C ALA A 93 3.34 -2.85 -4.06
N MET A 94 3.55 -2.83 -5.38
CA MET A 94 3.75 -4.05 -6.17
C MET A 94 5.00 -4.81 -5.73
N ASN A 95 6.11 -4.10 -5.49
CA ASN A 95 7.35 -4.73 -5.01
C ASN A 95 7.14 -5.41 -3.65
N GLN A 96 6.46 -4.75 -2.72
CA GLN A 96 6.14 -5.32 -1.40
C GLN A 96 5.21 -6.53 -1.50
N ALA A 97 4.20 -6.50 -2.38
CA ALA A 97 3.32 -7.64 -2.61
C ALA A 97 4.08 -8.87 -3.14
N THR A 98 5.04 -8.67 -4.03
CA THR A 98 5.92 -9.74 -4.53
C THR A 98 6.83 -10.28 -3.44
N SER A 99 7.43 -9.41 -2.61
CA SER A 99 8.31 -9.83 -1.50
C SER A 99 7.57 -10.63 -0.43
N ASN A 100 6.32 -10.28 -0.11
CA ASN A 100 5.51 -11.04 0.86
C ASN A 100 5.05 -12.40 0.31
N SER A 101 4.97 -12.55 -1.01
CA SER A 101 4.57 -13.81 -1.66
C SER A 101 5.68 -14.89 -1.61
N ASN A 102 6.94 -14.48 -1.42
CA ASN A 102 8.09 -15.39 -1.31
C ASN A 102 8.36 -15.88 0.13
N GLY A 103 7.54 -15.50 1.12
CA GLY A 103 7.70 -15.89 2.52
C GLY A 103 6.96 -17.17 2.95
N ASN A 104 6.10 -17.74 2.10
CA ASN A 104 5.35 -18.96 2.40
C ASN A 104 5.85 -20.14 1.56
N GLY A 105 7.08 -20.58 1.83
CA GLY A 105 7.47 -21.97 1.56
C GLY A 105 6.87 -22.87 2.66
N PRO A 106 6.33 -24.05 2.33
CA PRO A 106 5.80 -24.95 3.35
C PRO A 106 6.93 -25.38 4.27
N GLN A 107 6.77 -25.21 5.59
CA GLN A 107 7.53 -26.01 6.57
C GLN A 107 7.05 -27.47 6.46
N GLY A 108 7.41 -28.12 5.35
CA GLY A 108 7.32 -29.55 5.14
C GLY A 108 8.75 -30.09 5.18
N GLY A 109 9.16 -30.58 6.34
CA GLY A 109 10.50 -31.12 6.55
C GLY A 109 10.71 -31.63 7.98
N ASN A 110 9.94 -32.64 8.39
CA ASN A 110 10.31 -33.57 9.47
C ASN A 110 11.59 -34.36 9.08
N PRO A 111 12.22 -35.17 9.96
CA PRO A 111 12.35 -35.19 11.42
C PRO A 111 13.84 -35.36 11.87
N ARG A 112 14.22 -35.08 13.12
CA ARG A 112 15.55 -35.45 13.68
C ARG A 112 15.53 -35.31 15.21
N ASN A 113 15.97 -36.23 16.05
CA ASN A 113 16.36 -37.64 16.01
C ASN A 113 16.12 -38.14 17.46
N LEU A 114 16.01 -39.47 17.62
CA LEU A 114 16.22 -40.14 18.92
C LEU A 114 17.51 -39.69 19.61
#